data_AF-D4RX77-F1
#
_entry.id   AF-D4RX77-F1
#
_cell.length_a   1.000
_cell.length_b   1.000
_cell.length_c   1.000
_cell.angle_alpha   90.00
_cell.angle_beta   90.00
_cell.angle_gamma   90.00
#
_symmetry.space_group_name_H-M   'P 1'
#
loop_
_entity.id
_entity.type
_entity.pdbx_description
1 polymer ?
#
loop_
_entity_poly.entity_id
_entity_poly.type
_entity_poly.pdbx_seq_one_letter_code
_entity_poly.pdbx_strand_id
1 'polypeptide(L)'
;MAEWEQKAEYSKSEYLKADELLTDKKKEVEQTQGELSRVTEELGEATRKKEIAMDLYHAISTDSENADLFDKVVDLTYKNEQLRSKIQVLRYKLEKAYEFMKQFVINGRNMLDVFRERIGEVKEWVHRKVAGMGQ
;
A
#
# COMPACT_ATOMS: atom_id res chain seq x y z
N MET A 1 -4.32 17.62 58.74
CA MET A 1 -5.08 17.87 57.49
C MET A 1 -4.12 18.21 56.36
N ALA A 2 -3.32 19.30 56.48
CA ALA A 2 -2.39 19.74 55.43
C ALA A 2 -1.37 18.70 54.93
N GLU A 3 -0.74 17.90 55.82
CA GLU A 3 0.25 16.88 55.41
C GLU A 3 -0.34 15.74 54.57
N TRP A 4 -1.58 15.34 54.88
CA TRP A 4 -2.28 14.28 54.16
C TRP A 4 -2.71 14.74 52.76
N GLU A 5 -3.07 16.02 52.64
CA GLU A 5 -3.37 16.68 51.38
C GLU A 5 -2.13 16.77 50.49
N GLN A 6 -0.99 17.16 51.06
CA GLN A 6 0.28 17.24 50.34
C GLN A 6 0.77 15.86 49.86
N LYS A 7 0.58 14.81 50.68
CA LYS A 7 0.89 13.43 50.30
C LYS A 7 -0.04 12.91 49.21
N ALA A 8 -1.31 13.29 49.23
CA ALA A 8 -2.27 12.94 48.19
C ALA A 8 -1.94 13.63 46.85
N GLU A 9 -1.58 14.92 46.87
CA GLU A 9 -1.12 15.64 45.68
C GLU A 9 0.17 15.05 45.10
N TYR A 10 1.15 14.75 45.95
CA TYR A 10 2.39 14.11 45.51
C TYR A 10 2.13 12.74 44.86
N SER A 11 1.30 11.91 45.50
CA SER A 11 0.89 10.62 44.92
C SER A 11 0.21 10.80 43.57
N LYS A 12 -0.69 11.78 43.43
CA LYS A 12 -1.38 12.09 42.17
C LYS A 12 -0.40 12.52 41.08
N SER A 13 0.60 13.34 41.42
CA SER A 13 1.66 13.77 40.49
C SER A 13 2.49 12.59 39.99
N GLU A 14 2.89 11.69 40.88
CA GLU A 14 3.64 10.47 40.50
C GLU A 14 2.81 9.53 39.62
N TYR A 15 1.50 9.39 39.90
CA TYR A 15 0.59 8.63 39.02
C TYR A 15 0.49 9.23 37.62
N LEU A 16 0.38 10.56 37.50
CA LEU A 16 0.31 11.24 36.21
C LEU A 16 1.60 11.05 35.39
N LYS A 17 2.76 11.15 36.03
CA LYS A 17 4.06 10.87 35.38
C LYS A 17 4.16 9.43 34.91
N ALA A 18 3.71 8.48 35.73
CA ALA A 18 3.71 7.07 35.36
C ALA A 18 2.77 6.80 34.16
N ASP A 19 1.61 7.44 34.12
CA ASP A 19 0.65 7.33 33.02
C ASP A 19 1.21 7.92 31.70
N GLU A 20 1.90 9.07 31.77
CA GLU A 20 2.60 9.68 30.64
C GLU A 20 3.72 8.77 30.11
N LEU A 21 4.55 8.21 31.00
CA LEU A 21 5.59 7.27 30.60
C LEU A 21 5.01 5.99 29.98
N LEU A 22 3.89 5.49 30.49
CA LEU A 22 3.22 4.31 29.94
C LEU A 22 2.64 4.58 28.55
N THR A 23 2.07 5.76 28.33
CA THR A 23 1.53 6.16 27.02
C THR A 23 2.64 6.33 25.98
N ASP A 24 3.76 6.95 26.35
CA ASP A 24 4.94 7.03 25.48
C ASP A 24 5.50 5.65 25.14
N LYS A 25 5.64 4.77 26.14
CA LYS A 25 6.16 3.42 25.92
C LYS A 25 5.24 2.57 25.05
N LYS A 26 3.92 2.73 25.21
CA LYS A 26 2.93 2.08 24.35
C LYS A 26 3.11 2.48 22.88
N LYS A 27 3.31 3.77 22.61
CA LYS A 27 3.54 4.28 21.26
C LYS A 27 4.82 3.71 20.63
N GLU A 28 5.90 3.61 21.41
CA GLU A 28 7.16 2.99 20.97
C GLU A 28 6.98 1.49 20.63
N VAL A 29 6.20 0.76 21.43
CA VAL A 29 5.86 -0.65 21.17
C VAL A 29 5.05 -0.80 19.88
N GLU A 30 4.04 0.05 19.66
CA GLU A 30 3.25 0.03 18.44
C GLU A 30 4.11 0.31 17.19
N GLN A 31 5.05 1.26 17.29
CA GLN A 31 5.99 1.56 16.21
C GLN A 31 6.90 0.37 15.90
N THR A 32 7.53 -0.19 16.93
CA THR A 32 8.45 -1.34 16.76
C THR A 32 7.74 -2.59 16.23
N GLN A 33 6.48 -2.80 16.60
CA GLN A 33 5.65 -3.86 16.03
C GLN A 33 5.35 -3.65 14.54
N GLY A 34 5.11 -2.40 14.13
CA GLY A 34 4.97 -2.04 12.72
C GLY A 34 6.25 -2.29 11.92
N GLU A 35 7.40 -1.90 12.46
CA GLU A 35 8.72 -2.15 11.84
C GLU A 35 9.02 -3.65 11.74
N LEU A 36 8.75 -4.43 12.78
CA LEU A 36 8.91 -5.88 12.78
C LEU A 36 8.04 -6.56 11.72
N SER A 37 6.79 -6.11 11.57
CA SER A 37 5.87 -6.62 10.55
C SER A 37 6.41 -6.36 9.14
N ARG A 38 6.91 -5.15 8.88
CA ARG A 38 7.53 -4.79 7.60
C ARG A 38 8.76 -5.64 7.29
N VAL A 39 9.68 -5.78 8.26
CA VAL A 39 10.91 -6.57 8.09
C VAL A 39 10.58 -8.05 7.84
N THR A 40 9.54 -8.58 8.48
CA THR A 40 9.11 -9.97 8.29
C THR A 40 8.57 -10.20 6.88
N GLU A 41 7.82 -9.24 6.33
CA GLU A 41 7.34 -9.28 4.95
C GLU A 41 8.50 -9.21 3.95
N GLU A 42 9.44 -8.28 4.14
CA GLU A 42 10.65 -8.16 3.30
C GLU A 42 11.50 -9.45 3.30
N LEU A 43 11.64 -10.11 4.47
CA LEU A 43 12.32 -11.40 4.59
C LEU A 43 11.59 -12.51 3.82
N GLY A 44 10.26 -12.52 3.86
CA GLY A 44 9.43 -13.45 3.10
C GLY A 44 9.64 -13.31 1.59
N GLU A 45 9.61 -12.07 1.09
CA GLU A 45 9.90 -11.80 -0.32
C GLU A 45 11.32 -12.21 -0.72
N ALA A 46 12.32 -11.89 0.11
CA ALA A 46 13.71 -12.26 -0.15
C ALA A 46 13.89 -13.79 -0.19
N THR A 47 13.21 -14.51 0.69
CA THR A 47 13.22 -15.98 0.71
C THR A 47 12.60 -16.53 -0.57
N ARG A 48 11.45 -15.99 -0.99
CA ARG A 48 10.80 -16.43 -2.24
C ARG A 48 11.65 -16.16 -3.48
N LYS A 49 12.31 -15.00 -3.54
CA LYS A 49 13.27 -14.68 -4.61
C LYS A 49 14.42 -15.69 -4.65
N LYS A 50 14.97 -16.05 -3.50
CA LYS A 50 16.04 -17.04 -3.37
C LYS A 50 15.60 -18.43 -3.88
N GLU A 51 14.40 -18.88 -3.51
CA GLU A 51 13.85 -20.16 -3.99
C GLU A 51 13.72 -20.20 -5.51
N ILE A 52 13.11 -19.16 -6.10
CA ILE A 52 12.94 -19.06 -7.55
C ILE A 52 14.29 -19.05 -8.26
N ALA A 53 15.26 -18.30 -7.74
CA ALA A 53 16.61 -18.25 -8.30
C ALA A 53 17.32 -19.61 -8.23
N MET A 54 17.12 -20.37 -7.14
CA MET A 54 17.69 -21.72 -6.98
C MET A 54 17.04 -22.73 -7.93
N ASP A 55 15.71 -22.72 -8.05
CA ASP A 55 14.97 -23.59 -8.98
C ASP A 55 15.39 -23.34 -10.43
N LEU A 56 15.54 -22.07 -10.81
CA LEU A 56 16.03 -21.67 -12.12
C LEU A 56 17.51 -22.06 -12.32
N TYR A 57 18.36 -21.87 -11.30
CA TYR A 57 19.76 -22.28 -11.38
C TYR A 57 19.88 -23.79 -11.62
N HIS A 58 19.12 -24.61 -10.91
CA HIS A 58 19.10 -26.06 -11.12
C HIS A 58 18.54 -26.45 -12.50
N ALA A 59 17.51 -25.76 -12.99
CA ALA A 59 16.94 -26.02 -14.32
C ALA A 59 17.87 -25.60 -15.48
N ILE A 60 18.75 -24.62 -15.25
CA ILE A 60 19.59 -24.01 -16.29
C ILE A 60 21.05 -24.50 -16.27
N SER A 61 21.57 -24.94 -15.11
CA SER A 61 22.96 -25.42 -14.94
C SER A 61 23.31 -26.69 -15.73
N THR A 62 22.40 -27.21 -16.56
CA THR A 62 22.68 -28.27 -17.54
C THR A 62 23.33 -27.77 -18.84
N ASP A 63 23.32 -26.48 -19.18
CA ASP A 63 23.97 -25.95 -20.41
C ASP A 63 24.60 -24.55 -20.20
N SER A 64 25.91 -24.40 -20.51
CA SER A 64 26.73 -23.24 -20.14
C SER A 64 26.48 -21.93 -20.93
N GLU A 65 25.68 -21.95 -21.99
CA GLU A 65 25.30 -20.74 -22.76
C GLU A 65 24.16 -19.93 -22.10
N ASN A 66 23.53 -20.46 -21.05
CA ASN A 66 22.28 -19.92 -20.51
C ASN A 66 22.45 -18.91 -19.36
N ALA A 67 23.68 -18.57 -18.95
CA ALA A 67 23.91 -17.65 -17.82
C ALA A 67 23.39 -16.23 -18.08
N ASP A 68 23.61 -15.68 -19.29
CA ASP A 68 23.08 -14.35 -19.66
C ASP A 68 21.55 -14.35 -19.79
N LEU A 69 20.97 -15.49 -20.19
CA LEU A 69 19.52 -15.68 -20.22
C LEU A 69 18.94 -15.79 -18.82
N PHE A 70 19.65 -16.41 -17.88
CA PHE A 70 19.27 -16.51 -16.47
C PHE A 70 19.12 -15.12 -15.84
N ASP A 71 20.13 -14.27 -15.95
CA ASP A 71 20.08 -12.91 -15.39
C ASP A 71 18.88 -12.14 -15.95
N LYS A 72 18.62 -12.25 -17.25
CA LYS A 72 17.50 -11.58 -17.91
C LYS A 72 16.14 -12.13 -17.47
N VAL A 73 16.01 -13.44 -17.26
CA VAL A 73 14.78 -14.08 -16.78
C VAL A 73 14.49 -13.67 -15.34
N VAL A 74 15.51 -13.62 -14.47
CA VAL A 74 15.37 -13.13 -13.09
C VAL A 74 14.90 -11.69 -13.08
N ASP A 75 15.53 -10.82 -13.87
CA ASP A 75 15.20 -9.41 -13.97
C ASP A 75 13.76 -9.16 -14.48
N LEU A 76 13.35 -9.90 -15.51
CA LEU A 76 12.01 -9.81 -16.08
C LEU A 76 10.96 -10.36 -15.12
N THR A 77 11.25 -11.45 -14.42
CA THR A 77 10.34 -12.06 -13.44
C THR A 77 10.09 -11.10 -12.29
N TYR A 78 11.15 -10.49 -11.75
CA TYR A 78 11.03 -9.50 -10.70
C TYR A 78 10.23 -8.26 -11.14
N LYS A 79 10.52 -7.72 -12.33
CA LYS A 79 9.75 -6.60 -12.90
C LYS A 79 8.28 -6.97 -13.09
N ASN A 80 7.98 -8.20 -13.51
CA ASN A 80 6.61 -8.69 -13.69
C ASN A 80 5.86 -8.76 -12.35
N GLU A 81 6.50 -9.27 -11.30
CA GLU A 81 5.92 -9.35 -9.96
C GLU A 81 5.61 -7.96 -9.38
N GLN A 82 6.56 -7.03 -9.49
CA GLN A 82 6.38 -5.64 -9.08
C GLN A 82 5.22 -4.97 -9.84
N LEU A 83 5.08 -5.25 -11.14
CA LEU A 83 3.95 -4.75 -11.93
C LEU A 83 2.61 -5.37 -11.49
N ARG A 84 2.58 -6.66 -11.18
CA ARG A 84 1.37 -7.34 -10.66
C ARG A 84 0.92 -6.75 -9.33
N SER A 85 1.86 -6.53 -8.41
CA SER A 85 1.58 -5.87 -7.12
C SER A 85 1.03 -4.45 -7.32
N LYS A 86 1.67 -3.64 -8.19
CA LYS A 86 1.18 -2.30 -8.54
C LYS A 86 -0.23 -2.35 -9.15
N ILE A 87 -0.51 -3.29 -10.05
CA ILE A 87 -1.85 -3.48 -10.64
C ILE A 87 -2.87 -3.82 -9.55
N GLN A 88 -2.55 -4.71 -8.60
CA GLN A 88 -3.44 -5.06 -7.50
C GLN A 88 -3.77 -3.86 -6.62
N VAL A 89 -2.76 -3.09 -6.20
CA VAL A 89 -2.94 -1.87 -5.39
C VAL A 89 -3.77 -0.82 -6.14
N LEU A 90 -3.50 -0.62 -7.42
CA LEU A 90 -4.25 0.31 -8.26
C LEU A 90 -5.72 -0.13 -8.40
N ARG A 91 -5.99 -1.43 -8.59
CA ARG A 91 -7.35 -1.96 -8.63
C ARG A 91 -8.08 -1.73 -7.32
N TYR A 92 -7.44 -1.97 -6.18
CA TYR A 92 -8.02 -1.72 -4.87
C TYR A 92 -8.36 -0.23 -4.66
N LYS A 93 -7.42 0.67 -4.97
CA LYS A 93 -7.65 2.13 -4.88
C LYS A 93 -8.79 2.58 -5.79
N LEU A 94 -8.83 2.05 -7.02
CA LEU A 94 -9.88 2.33 -7.97
C LEU A 94 -11.25 1.88 -7.43
N GLU A 95 -11.33 0.66 -6.90
CA GLU A 95 -12.56 0.14 -6.29
C GLU A 95 -13.02 0.97 -5.10
N LYS A 96 -12.11 1.39 -4.22
CA LYS A 96 -12.43 2.31 -3.11
C LYS A 96 -12.93 3.66 -3.61
N ALA A 97 -12.34 4.22 -4.67
CA ALA A 97 -12.83 5.45 -5.27
C ALA A 97 -14.23 5.27 -5.89
N TYR A 98 -14.50 4.13 -6.55
CA TYR A 98 -15.82 3.80 -7.06
C TYR A 98 -16.87 3.73 -5.95
N GLU A 99 -16.58 3.00 -4.86
CA GLU A 99 -17.49 2.90 -3.72
C GLU A 99 -17.70 4.24 -3.02
N PHE A 100 -16.64 5.05 -2.86
CA PHE A 100 -16.76 6.41 -2.35
C PHE A 100 -17.68 7.26 -3.21
N MET A 101 -17.48 7.29 -4.54
CA MET A 101 -18.33 8.07 -5.45
C MET A 101 -19.79 7.64 -5.42
N LYS A 102 -20.07 6.33 -5.22
CA LYS A 102 -21.45 5.84 -5.06
C LYS A 102 -22.15 6.43 -3.84
N GLN A 103 -21.42 6.83 -2.80
CA GLN A 103 -22.02 7.35 -1.57
C GLN A 103 -22.47 8.82 -1.70
N PHE A 104 -21.93 9.57 -2.66
CA PHE A 104 -22.27 10.99 -2.83
C PHE A 104 -23.34 11.20 -3.89
N VAL A 105 -24.32 12.03 -3.56
CA VAL A 105 -25.38 12.48 -4.47
C VAL A 105 -25.19 13.97 -4.71
N ILE A 106 -25.10 14.37 -5.98
CA ILE A 106 -25.03 15.77 -6.43
C ILE A 106 -26.29 16.05 -7.28
N ASN A 107 -27.08 17.04 -6.89
CA ASN A 107 -28.31 17.44 -7.60
C ASN A 107 -29.28 16.26 -7.85
N GLY A 108 -29.42 15.36 -6.87
CA GLY A 108 -30.30 14.18 -6.96
C GLY A 108 -29.76 13.02 -7.80
N ARG A 109 -28.54 13.13 -8.35
CA ARG A 109 -27.87 12.06 -9.12
C ARG A 109 -26.62 11.57 -8.40
N ASN A 110 -26.31 10.28 -8.54
CA ASN A 110 -25.10 9.70 -7.97
C ASN A 110 -23.85 10.32 -8.62
N MET A 111 -22.84 10.69 -7.83
CA MET A 111 -21.59 11.29 -8.33
C MET A 111 -20.89 10.36 -9.34
N LEU A 112 -20.98 9.04 -9.17
CA LEU A 112 -20.42 8.08 -10.10
C LEU A 112 -21.10 8.15 -11.49
N ASP A 113 -22.42 8.36 -11.53
CA ASP A 113 -23.17 8.45 -12.77
C ASP A 113 -22.81 9.73 -13.52
N VAL A 114 -22.73 10.86 -12.80
CA VAL A 114 -22.27 12.15 -13.34
C VAL A 114 -20.84 12.05 -13.87
N PHE A 115 -19.95 11.35 -13.16
CA PHE A 115 -18.58 11.13 -13.60
C PHE A 115 -18.51 10.31 -14.90
N ARG A 116 -19.28 9.21 -14.99
CA ARG A 116 -19.34 8.34 -16.18
C ARG A 116 -19.89 9.08 -17.40
N GLU A 117 -20.95 9.86 -17.22
CA GLU A 117 -21.53 10.73 -18.26
C GLU A 117 -20.45 11.68 -18.82
N ARG A 118 -19.71 12.36 -17.94
CA ARG A 118 -18.66 13.30 -18.34
C ARG A 118 -17.50 12.63 -19.10
N ILE A 119 -17.09 11.43 -18.70
CA ILE A 119 -16.06 10.67 -19.41
C ILE A 119 -16.56 10.27 -20.82
N GLY A 120 -17.83 9.89 -20.95
CA GLY A 120 -18.47 9.62 -22.23
C GLY A 120 -18.42 10.83 -23.17
N GLU A 121 -18.82 12.01 -22.68
CA GLU A 121 -18.76 13.27 -23.43
C GLU A 121 -17.35 13.60 -23.93
N VAL A 122 -16.35 13.47 -23.05
CA VAL A 122 -14.94 13.72 -23.40
C VAL A 122 -14.47 12.74 -24.47
N LYS A 123 -14.80 11.45 -24.33
CA LYS A 123 -14.44 10.42 -25.31
C LYS A 123 -15.03 10.75 -26.69
N GLU A 124 -16.29 11.14 -26.73
CA GLU A 124 -17.00 11.50 -27.97
C GLU A 124 -16.49 12.81 -28.58
N TRP A 125 -16.11 13.78 -27.75
CA TRP A 125 -15.44 14.99 -28.19
C TRP A 125 -14.07 14.68 -28.82
N VAL A 126 -13.26 13.83 -28.18
CA VAL A 126 -11.96 13.38 -28.73
C VAL A 126 -12.15 12.66 -30.06
N HIS A 127 -13.11 11.73 -30.16
CA HIS A 127 -13.39 11.04 -31.42
C HIS A 127 -13.77 11.99 -32.55
N ARG A 128 -14.62 13.00 -32.30
CA ARG A 128 -14.96 14.02 -33.31
C ARG A 128 -13.75 14.86 -33.73
N LYS A 129 -12.90 15.25 -32.77
CA LYS A 129 -11.65 15.99 -33.01
C LYS A 129 -10.67 15.19 -33.88
N VAL A 130 -10.47 13.92 -33.58
CA VAL A 130 -9.53 13.03 -34.30
C VAL A 130 -10.05 12.67 -35.69
N ALA A 131 -11.37 12.54 -35.84
CA ALA A 131 -12.00 12.27 -37.14
C ALA A 131 -12.10 13.51 -38.05
N GLY A 132 -11.54 14.66 -37.66
CA GLY A 132 -11.59 15.89 -38.45
C GLY A 132 -12.99 16.52 -38.54
N MET A 133 -13.93 16.10 -37.69
CA MET A 133 -15.34 16.55 -37.69
C MET A 133 -15.57 17.75 -36.76
N GLY A 134 -14.54 18.56 -36.50
CA GLY A 134 -14.65 19.76 -35.67
C GLY A 134 -14.75 21.03 -36.53
N GLN A 135 -15.95 21.59 -36.65
CA GLN A 135 -16.17 23.02 -36.84
C GLN A 135 -16.41 23.68 -35.49
#